data_AF-A0A7Y2C5J1-F1
#
_entry.id   AF-A0A7Y2C5J1-F1
#
_cell.length_a   1.000
_cell.length_b   1.000
_cell.length_c   1.000
_cell.angle_alpha   90.00
_cell.angle_beta   90.00
_cell.angle_gamma   90.00
#
_symmetry.space_group_name_H-M   'P 1'
#
loop_
_entity.id
_entity.type
_entity.pdbx_description
1 polymer ?
#
loop_
_entity_poly.entity_id
_entity_poly.type
_entity_poly.pdbx_seq_one_letter_code
_entity_poly.pdbx_strand_id
1 'polypeptide(L)'
;MAVDVILGLQWGDEGKGKIVDYLAEGYDIIARFQGGPNAGHTLKFGGKKFVLHTVPSGIFRPKQINLIGNGVVIDPITLQKEIDLLNNAEVNFQNRLLVARKAHLILPTHRYLDAASEASKGKAKIGSTLKGIGPTYMDKTGRNGLRVGDIESPDFMSLYQNLKKKHLKLLEIYPPIQFDLEAEEEKWMSCLETLRSLKKVDGEYFVNQALSNGQSILAEGAQGSMLDIDFGTYPFVTSSNTVTSGVCNGLGVAPSKIGEVIGITKAYCTRVGSGPFPTEQDNETG
;
A
#
# COMPACT_ATOMS: atom_id res chain seq x y z
N MET A 1 4.80 4.92 -25.22
CA MET A 1 3.63 5.06 -24.32
C MET A 1 4.00 5.83 -23.07
N ALA A 2 2.99 6.28 -22.34
CA ALA A 2 3.09 6.97 -21.05
C ALA A 2 2.33 6.18 -19.97
N VAL A 3 2.52 6.55 -18.71
CA VAL A 3 1.79 6.03 -17.55
C VAL A 3 0.73 7.04 -17.17
N ASP A 4 -0.54 6.66 -17.33
CA ASP A 4 -1.64 7.46 -16.83
C ASP A 4 -1.83 7.20 -15.33
N VAL A 5 -2.37 8.18 -14.62
CA VAL A 5 -2.37 8.17 -13.16
C VAL A 5 -3.77 8.50 -12.65
N ILE A 6 -4.23 7.77 -11.64
CA ILE A 6 -5.47 8.08 -10.94
C ILE A 6 -5.21 8.31 -9.45
N LEU A 7 -5.56 9.50 -8.96
CA LEU A 7 -5.28 9.96 -7.60
C LEU A 7 -6.53 10.49 -6.91
N GLY A 8 -6.51 10.51 -5.58
CA GLY A 8 -7.55 11.16 -4.78
C GLY A 8 -7.14 12.60 -4.54
N LEU A 9 -8.05 13.55 -4.67
CA LEU A 9 -7.77 14.97 -4.45
C LEU A 9 -8.08 15.45 -3.02
N GLN A 10 -8.61 14.58 -2.15
CA GLN A 10 -9.04 14.91 -0.79
C GLN A 10 -8.25 14.07 0.24
N TRP A 11 -8.88 13.63 1.33
CA TRP A 11 -8.27 12.82 2.40
C TRP A 11 -8.50 11.30 2.22
N GLY A 12 -8.64 10.82 0.98
CA GLY A 12 -9.02 9.43 0.71
C GLY A 12 -10.54 9.23 0.67
N ASP A 13 -10.97 7.98 0.45
CA ASP A 13 -12.39 7.59 0.27
C ASP A 13 -13.16 8.30 -0.86
N GLU A 14 -12.47 8.82 -1.87
CA GLU A 14 -13.11 9.49 -3.01
C GLU A 14 -13.75 8.51 -4.02
N GLY A 15 -13.69 7.20 -3.75
CA GLY A 15 -14.24 6.17 -4.63
C GLY A 15 -13.32 5.74 -5.77
N LYS A 16 -12.01 6.03 -5.69
CA LYS A 16 -11.00 5.69 -6.72
C LYS A 16 -11.13 4.27 -7.27
N GLY A 17 -11.22 3.25 -6.42
CA GLY A 17 -11.25 1.85 -6.88
C GLY A 17 -12.38 1.53 -7.86
N LYS A 18 -13.56 2.18 -7.71
CA LYS A 18 -14.66 2.01 -8.68
C LYS A 18 -14.32 2.59 -10.05
N ILE A 19 -13.62 3.72 -10.06
CA ILE A 19 -13.18 4.38 -11.30
C ILE A 19 -12.03 3.59 -11.93
N VAL A 20 -11.09 3.08 -11.13
CA VAL A 20 -10.03 2.18 -11.61
C VAL A 20 -10.66 0.94 -12.25
N ASP A 21 -11.63 0.30 -11.59
CA ASP A 21 -12.29 -0.89 -12.13
C ASP A 21 -13.01 -0.62 -13.46
N TYR A 22 -13.61 0.56 -13.61
CA TYR A 22 -14.22 0.99 -14.88
C TYR A 22 -13.16 1.25 -15.96
N LEU A 23 -12.09 1.97 -15.64
CA LEU A 23 -11.04 2.33 -16.60
C LEU A 23 -10.12 1.17 -16.96
N ALA A 24 -9.99 0.16 -16.09
CA ALA A 24 -9.02 -0.92 -16.22
C ALA A 24 -9.11 -1.68 -17.55
N GLU A 25 -10.26 -1.72 -18.20
CA GLU A 25 -10.42 -2.36 -19.52
C GLU A 25 -9.60 -1.69 -20.63
N GLY A 26 -9.32 -0.39 -20.51
CA GLY A 26 -8.48 0.35 -21.46
C GLY A 26 -6.97 0.19 -21.25
N TYR A 27 -6.56 -0.51 -20.19
CA TYR A 27 -5.16 -0.64 -19.81
C TYR A 27 -4.68 -2.10 -19.82
N ASP A 28 -3.44 -2.31 -20.23
CA ASP A 28 -2.78 -3.63 -20.15
C ASP A 28 -2.31 -3.93 -18.72
N ILE A 29 -1.87 -2.90 -17.99
CA ILE A 29 -1.24 -3.02 -16.68
C ILE A 29 -1.87 -2.02 -15.69
N ILE A 30 -2.31 -2.52 -14.54
CA ILE A 30 -2.73 -1.70 -13.39
C ILE A 30 -1.66 -1.82 -12.31
N ALA A 31 -1.08 -0.69 -11.88
CA ALA A 31 0.07 -0.68 -10.98
C ALA A 31 -0.18 0.17 -9.74
N ARG A 32 -0.05 -0.42 -8.56
CA ARG A 32 0.01 0.32 -7.28
C ARG A 32 1.44 0.79 -7.07
N PHE A 33 1.61 2.08 -6.76
CA PHE A 33 2.94 2.68 -6.67
C PHE A 33 3.33 3.13 -5.26
N GLN A 34 2.39 3.20 -4.32
CA GLN A 34 2.65 3.69 -2.97
C GLN A 34 1.66 3.13 -1.94
N GLY A 35 1.97 3.35 -0.67
CA GLY A 35 1.13 3.07 0.46
C GLY A 35 1.23 1.60 0.85
N GLY A 36 0.20 1.07 1.49
CA GLY A 36 0.15 -0.34 1.83
C GLY A 36 -1.27 -0.75 2.20
N PRO A 37 -1.46 -1.62 3.21
CA PRO A 37 -2.78 -2.10 3.60
C PRO A 37 -3.65 -1.02 4.29
N ASN A 38 -3.18 0.22 4.40
CA ASN A 38 -3.88 1.34 5.06
C ASN A 38 -4.90 2.06 4.18
N ALA A 39 -4.98 1.73 2.90
CA ALA A 39 -6.14 2.04 2.07
C ALA A 39 -6.89 0.75 1.77
N GLY A 40 -8.21 0.83 1.75
CA GLY A 40 -9.07 -0.21 1.20
C GLY A 40 -9.91 0.37 0.08
N HIS A 41 -10.14 -0.41 -0.97
CA HIS A 41 -11.10 -0.08 -2.00
C HIS A 41 -12.12 -1.19 -2.13
N THR A 42 -13.39 -0.79 -2.18
CA THR A 42 -14.51 -1.70 -2.36
C THR A 42 -14.81 -1.85 -3.85
N LEU A 43 -14.80 -3.08 -4.33
CA LEU A 43 -15.21 -3.45 -5.69
C LEU A 43 -16.47 -4.31 -5.63
N LYS A 44 -17.27 -4.26 -6.69
CA LYS A 44 -18.39 -5.17 -6.90
C LYS A 44 -18.11 -6.01 -8.13
N PHE A 45 -17.94 -7.30 -7.95
CA PHE A 45 -17.70 -8.26 -9.04
C PHE A 45 -18.66 -9.43 -8.90
N GLY A 46 -19.37 -9.80 -9.97
CA GLY A 46 -20.37 -10.87 -9.95
C GLY A 46 -21.47 -10.68 -8.89
N GLY A 47 -21.86 -9.42 -8.62
CA GLY A 47 -22.83 -9.08 -7.57
C GLY A 47 -22.29 -9.16 -6.13
N LYS A 48 -21.06 -9.64 -5.91
CA LYS A 48 -20.42 -9.73 -4.60
C LYS A 48 -19.51 -8.54 -4.33
N LYS A 49 -19.42 -8.14 -3.06
CA LYS A 49 -18.56 -7.04 -2.59
C LYS A 49 -17.20 -7.60 -2.19
N PHE A 50 -16.13 -7.04 -2.73
CA PHE A 50 -14.74 -7.35 -2.38
C PHE A 50 -14.07 -6.11 -1.81
N VAL A 51 -13.28 -6.28 -0.75
CA VAL A 51 -12.47 -5.21 -0.16
C VAL A 51 -11.00 -5.59 -0.28
N LEU A 52 -10.31 -4.94 -1.20
CA LEU A 52 -8.87 -5.11 -1.41
C LEU A 52 -8.13 -3.92 -0.81
N HIS A 53 -6.87 -4.12 -0.47
CA HIS A 53 -6.02 -3.14 0.17
C HIS A 53 -4.68 -2.98 -0.55
N THR A 54 -4.00 -4.08 -0.85
CA THR A 54 -2.66 -4.08 -1.49
C THR A 54 -2.76 -4.47 -2.95
N VAL A 55 -3.63 -5.44 -3.27
CA VAL A 55 -3.83 -5.93 -4.63
C VAL A 55 -4.47 -4.81 -5.48
N PRO A 56 -3.95 -4.52 -6.69
CA PRO A 56 -4.55 -3.51 -7.57
C PRO A 56 -5.99 -3.86 -8.00
N SER A 57 -6.82 -2.85 -8.21
CA SER A 57 -8.26 -3.01 -8.50
C SER A 57 -8.53 -3.79 -9.79
N GLY A 58 -7.59 -3.77 -10.75
CA GLY A 58 -7.71 -4.47 -12.03
C GLY A 58 -7.70 -5.99 -11.95
N ILE A 59 -7.52 -6.57 -10.76
CA ILE A 59 -7.34 -8.01 -10.58
C ILE A 59 -8.55 -8.84 -11.02
N PHE A 60 -9.74 -8.26 -10.94
CA PHE A 60 -10.99 -8.89 -11.38
C PHE A 60 -11.17 -8.91 -12.90
N ARG A 61 -10.38 -8.12 -13.64
CA ARG A 61 -10.40 -8.13 -15.09
C ARG A 61 -9.46 -9.23 -15.61
N PRO A 62 -9.89 -10.09 -16.55
CA PRO A 62 -9.18 -11.34 -16.85
C PRO A 62 -7.87 -11.15 -17.64
N LYS A 63 -7.67 -10.00 -18.29
CA LYS A 63 -6.53 -9.76 -19.20
C LYS A 63 -5.41 -8.96 -18.55
N GLN A 64 -5.74 -8.14 -17.58
CA GLN A 64 -4.88 -7.13 -16.99
C GLN A 64 -3.79 -7.77 -16.14
N ILE A 65 -2.56 -7.29 -16.32
CA ILE A 65 -1.48 -7.51 -15.36
C ILE A 65 -1.65 -6.51 -14.22
N ASN A 66 -1.43 -6.96 -12.99
CA ASN A 66 -1.60 -6.21 -11.76
C ASN A 66 -0.25 -6.19 -11.03
N LEU A 67 0.35 -5.01 -10.91
CA LEU A 67 1.66 -4.84 -10.29
C LEU A 67 1.53 -4.17 -8.92
N ILE A 68 2.09 -4.82 -7.90
CA ILE A 68 2.40 -4.18 -6.62
C ILE A 68 3.83 -3.62 -6.72
N GLY A 69 3.96 -2.31 -6.90
CA GLY A 69 5.21 -1.63 -7.22
C GLY A 69 6.17 -1.40 -6.05
N ASN A 70 7.38 -0.92 -6.35
CA ASN A 70 8.49 -0.73 -5.42
C ASN A 70 8.17 0.24 -4.26
N GLY A 71 7.29 1.21 -4.50
CA GLY A 71 6.92 2.19 -3.49
C GLY A 71 5.92 1.68 -2.46
N VAL A 72 5.32 0.49 -2.65
CA VAL A 72 4.36 -0.13 -1.73
C VAL A 72 5.08 -0.80 -0.55
N VAL A 73 4.45 -0.73 0.63
CA VAL A 73 4.78 -1.53 1.81
C VAL A 73 3.75 -2.66 1.97
N ILE A 74 4.22 -3.89 2.09
CA ILE A 74 3.38 -5.10 2.04
C ILE A 74 3.35 -5.73 3.43
N ASP A 75 2.15 -5.93 3.96
CA ASP A 75 1.91 -6.83 5.09
C ASP A 75 1.53 -8.22 4.55
N PRO A 76 2.39 -9.25 4.70
CA PRO A 76 2.09 -10.62 4.29
C PRO A 76 0.76 -11.16 4.84
N ILE A 77 0.39 -10.78 6.07
CA ILE A 77 -0.86 -11.25 6.68
C ILE A 77 -2.07 -10.67 5.95
N THR A 78 -2.06 -9.37 5.67
CA THR A 78 -3.14 -8.73 4.91
C THR A 78 -3.18 -9.24 3.47
N LEU A 79 -2.02 -9.40 2.82
CA LEU A 79 -1.94 -9.93 1.46
C LEU A 79 -2.50 -11.35 1.38
N GLN A 80 -2.17 -12.24 2.30
CA GLN A 80 -2.74 -13.60 2.37
C GLN A 80 -4.27 -13.55 2.35
N LYS A 81 -4.89 -12.71 3.19
CA LYS A 81 -6.35 -12.58 3.26
C LYS A 81 -6.94 -12.12 1.92
N GLU A 82 -6.28 -11.18 1.24
CA GLU A 82 -6.69 -10.75 -0.10
C GLU A 82 -6.59 -11.89 -1.11
N ILE A 83 -5.50 -12.68 -1.07
CA ILE A 83 -5.33 -13.86 -1.91
C ILE A 83 -6.40 -14.91 -1.65
N ASP A 84 -6.75 -15.18 -0.39
CA ASP A 84 -7.82 -16.12 -0.02
C ASP A 84 -9.18 -15.65 -0.55
N LEU A 85 -9.47 -14.34 -0.48
CA LEU A 85 -10.68 -13.77 -1.06
C LEU A 85 -10.74 -13.98 -2.58
N LEU A 86 -9.62 -13.83 -3.27
CA LEU A 86 -9.52 -14.04 -4.72
C LEU A 86 -9.67 -15.53 -5.09
N ASN A 87 -9.05 -16.43 -4.33
CA ASN A 87 -9.18 -17.88 -4.51
C ASN A 87 -10.63 -18.33 -4.31
N ASN A 88 -11.29 -17.87 -3.24
CA ASN A 88 -12.69 -18.18 -2.95
C ASN A 88 -13.68 -17.62 -4.00
N ALA A 89 -13.24 -16.62 -4.76
CA ALA A 89 -13.98 -16.05 -5.88
C ALA A 89 -13.53 -16.60 -7.24
N GLU A 90 -12.65 -17.60 -7.24
CA GLU A 90 -12.12 -18.26 -8.44
C GLU A 90 -11.46 -17.30 -9.44
N VAL A 91 -10.89 -16.20 -8.93
CA VAL A 91 -10.17 -15.23 -9.75
C VAL A 91 -8.81 -15.81 -10.13
N ASN A 92 -8.57 -16.04 -11.42
CA ASN A 92 -7.28 -16.51 -11.89
C ASN A 92 -6.25 -15.37 -11.90
N PHE A 93 -5.42 -15.26 -10.85
CA PHE A 93 -4.41 -14.20 -10.70
C PHE A 93 -2.95 -14.68 -10.81
N GLN A 94 -2.65 -15.98 -10.77
CA GLN A 94 -1.29 -16.49 -10.53
C GLN A 94 -0.21 -15.91 -11.49
N ASN A 95 -0.56 -15.70 -12.76
CA ASN A 95 0.32 -15.13 -13.77
C ASN A 95 0.11 -13.63 -14.05
N ARG A 96 -0.85 -13.03 -13.35
CA ARG A 96 -1.27 -11.64 -13.54
C ARG A 96 -0.96 -10.76 -12.36
N LEU A 97 -0.88 -11.29 -11.14
CA LEU A 97 -0.45 -10.55 -9.96
C LEU A 97 1.07 -10.65 -9.82
N LEU A 98 1.73 -9.51 -10.01
CA LEU A 98 3.17 -9.36 -9.92
C LEU A 98 3.52 -8.54 -8.67
N VAL A 99 4.58 -8.94 -7.98
CA VAL A 99 5.10 -8.22 -6.82
C VAL A 99 6.52 -7.77 -7.09
N ALA A 100 6.78 -6.47 -6.90
CA ALA A 100 8.11 -5.95 -7.12
C ALA A 100 9.05 -6.33 -5.97
N ARG A 101 10.24 -6.86 -6.29
CA ARG A 101 11.24 -7.30 -5.29
C ARG A 101 11.67 -6.20 -4.33
N LYS A 102 11.61 -4.94 -4.76
CA LYS A 102 12.03 -3.78 -3.95
C LYS A 102 10.92 -3.18 -3.07
N ALA A 103 9.69 -3.71 -3.14
CA ALA A 103 8.65 -3.37 -2.16
C ALA A 103 9.10 -3.79 -0.75
N HIS A 104 8.77 -2.99 0.26
CA HIS A 104 9.22 -3.24 1.64
C HIS A 104 8.20 -4.09 2.40
N LEU A 105 8.68 -4.87 3.38
CA LEU A 105 7.84 -5.70 4.22
C LEU A 105 7.46 -4.97 5.51
N ILE A 106 6.18 -5.04 5.85
CA ILE A 106 5.68 -4.66 7.16
C ILE A 106 5.88 -5.86 8.07
N LEU A 107 6.74 -5.72 9.09
CA LEU A 107 7.01 -6.73 10.10
C LEU A 107 6.00 -6.63 11.26
N PRO A 108 5.80 -7.71 12.04
CA PRO A 108 5.02 -7.67 13.29
C PRO A 108 5.50 -6.57 14.25
N THR A 109 6.82 -6.36 14.34
CA THR A 109 7.42 -5.32 15.15
C THR A 109 7.13 -3.90 14.65
N HIS A 110 6.87 -3.69 13.35
CA HIS A 110 6.40 -2.39 12.85
C HIS A 110 4.99 -2.08 13.35
N ARG A 111 4.09 -3.07 13.37
CA ARG A 111 2.74 -2.93 13.92
C ARG A 111 2.79 -2.63 15.42
N TYR A 112 3.69 -3.30 16.14
CA TYR A 112 3.92 -3.02 17.55
C TYR A 112 4.45 -1.59 17.77
N LEU A 113 5.48 -1.17 17.02
CA LEU A 113 6.01 0.20 17.11
C LEU A 113 4.95 1.26 16.80
N ASP A 114 4.10 1.04 15.81
CA ASP A 114 3.00 1.93 15.44
C ASP A 114 1.98 2.04 16.59
N ALA A 115 1.56 0.90 17.16
CA ALA A 115 0.65 0.86 18.29
C ALA A 115 1.23 1.52 19.56
N ALA A 116 2.49 1.24 19.89
CA ALA A 116 3.15 1.82 21.06
C ALA A 116 3.36 3.34 20.91
N SER A 117 3.79 3.78 19.73
CA SER A 117 3.95 5.20 19.43
C SER A 117 2.62 5.96 19.52
N GLU A 118 1.55 5.45 18.89
CA GLU A 118 0.22 6.09 18.98
C GLU A 118 -0.35 6.07 20.40
N ALA A 119 -0.15 4.99 21.16
CA ALA A 119 -0.58 4.93 22.56
C ALA A 119 0.11 6.00 23.42
N SER A 120 1.40 6.26 23.18
CA SER A 120 2.19 7.25 23.93
C SER A 120 1.78 8.71 23.67
N LYS A 121 1.16 9.01 22.52
CA LYS A 121 0.82 10.39 22.12
C LYS A 121 -0.43 10.96 22.80
N GLY A 122 -1.21 10.16 23.54
CA GLY A 122 -2.38 10.64 24.27
C GLY A 122 -3.39 11.40 23.39
N LYS A 123 -3.55 12.70 23.61
CA LYS A 123 -4.44 13.58 22.80
C LYS A 123 -3.84 14.02 21.46
N ALA A 124 -2.52 13.91 21.30
CA ALA A 124 -1.80 14.27 20.07
C ALA A 124 -1.68 13.09 19.09
N LYS A 125 -2.61 12.13 19.16
CA LYS A 125 -2.65 10.99 18.25
C LYS A 125 -2.83 11.48 16.82
N ILE A 126 -2.16 10.79 15.90
CA ILE A 126 -2.35 11.02 14.47
C ILE A 126 -3.64 10.34 14.02
N GLY A 127 -3.97 9.20 14.62
CA GLY A 127 -5.00 8.29 14.12
C GLY A 127 -4.42 7.35 13.07
N SER A 128 -3.22 6.82 13.31
CA SER A 128 -2.63 5.80 12.43
C SER A 128 -3.55 4.58 12.32
N THR A 129 -3.50 3.88 11.20
CA THR A 129 -4.26 2.63 11.00
C THR A 129 -3.73 1.47 11.84
N LEU A 130 -2.63 1.66 12.59
CA LEU A 130 -1.97 0.65 13.42
C LEU A 130 -1.49 -0.57 12.61
N LYS A 131 -1.22 -0.33 11.32
CA LYS A 131 -0.79 -1.36 10.36
C LYS A 131 0.73 -1.33 10.14
N GLY A 132 1.49 -0.51 10.87
CA GLY A 132 2.94 -0.46 10.75
C GLY A 132 3.45 0.31 9.53
N ILE A 133 2.62 1.14 8.89
CA ILE A 133 2.99 1.88 7.68
C ILE A 133 4.13 2.85 7.96
N GLY A 134 3.95 3.73 8.96
CA GLY A 134 4.95 4.73 9.34
C GLY A 134 6.29 4.10 9.70
N PRO A 135 6.35 3.17 10.67
CA PRO A 135 7.60 2.49 11.02
C PRO A 135 8.27 1.79 9.82
N THR A 136 7.51 1.18 8.91
CA THR A 136 8.09 0.56 7.70
C THR A 136 8.73 1.60 6.77
N TYR A 137 8.10 2.76 6.55
CA TYR A 137 8.69 3.84 5.76
C TYR A 137 9.87 4.52 6.46
N MET A 138 9.87 4.58 7.81
CA MET A 138 11.03 5.02 8.58
C MET A 138 12.23 4.10 8.35
N ASP A 139 12.03 2.79 8.36
CA ASP A 139 13.08 1.80 8.11
C ASP A 139 13.56 1.80 6.67
N LYS A 140 12.66 2.00 5.70
CA LYS A 140 13.01 2.23 4.28
C LYS A 140 13.96 3.42 4.14
N THR A 141 13.58 4.56 4.71
CA THR A 141 14.38 5.80 4.64
C THR A 141 15.67 5.69 5.46
N GLY A 142 15.60 4.97 6.59
CA GLY A 142 16.73 4.62 7.44
C GLY A 142 17.64 3.51 6.88
N ARG A 143 17.35 2.97 5.69
CA ARG A 143 18.16 1.97 4.96
C ARG A 143 18.38 0.67 5.73
N ASN A 144 17.37 0.20 6.43
CA ASN A 144 17.47 -1.04 7.23
C ASN A 144 16.23 -1.93 7.20
N GLY A 145 15.15 -1.49 6.52
CA GLY A 145 13.96 -2.30 6.33
C GLY A 145 14.17 -3.48 5.39
N LEU A 146 13.43 -4.56 5.63
CA LEU A 146 13.39 -5.72 4.73
C LEU A 146 12.51 -5.47 3.52
N ARG A 147 12.87 -6.08 2.41
CA ARG A 147 12.19 -6.05 1.13
C ARG A 147 11.71 -7.43 0.71
N VAL A 148 10.79 -7.48 -0.25
CA VAL A 148 10.26 -8.72 -0.80
C VAL A 148 11.39 -9.62 -1.33
N GLY A 149 12.40 -9.06 -2.01
CA GLY A 149 13.53 -9.83 -2.50
C GLY A 149 14.36 -10.51 -1.40
N ASP A 150 14.36 -9.98 -0.18
CA ASP A 150 15.14 -10.56 0.93
C ASP A 150 14.57 -11.91 1.36
N ILE A 151 13.29 -12.21 1.11
CA ILE A 151 12.66 -13.51 1.46
C ILE A 151 13.19 -14.66 0.60
N GLU A 152 13.83 -14.34 -0.53
CA GLU A 152 14.49 -15.30 -1.45
C GLU A 152 15.93 -15.60 -1.00
N SER A 153 16.47 -14.85 -0.03
CA SER A 153 17.84 -15.03 0.46
C SER A 153 17.95 -16.16 1.49
N PRO A 154 19.03 -16.97 1.47
CA PRO A 154 19.29 -17.94 2.55
C PRO A 154 19.49 -17.27 3.92
N ASP A 155 19.93 -16.00 3.95
CA ASP A 155 20.20 -15.25 5.18
C ASP A 155 18.96 -14.52 5.74
N PHE A 156 17.79 -14.70 5.12
CA PHE A 156 16.56 -13.99 5.46
C PHE A 156 16.26 -13.99 6.97
N MET A 157 16.36 -15.15 7.62
CA MET A 157 16.07 -15.27 9.05
C MET A 157 17.04 -14.46 9.91
N SER A 158 18.32 -14.39 9.54
CA SER A 158 19.32 -13.57 10.24
C SER A 158 18.99 -12.08 10.10
N LEU A 159 18.67 -11.64 8.88
CA LEU A 159 18.25 -10.26 8.60
C LEU A 159 17.00 -9.87 9.40
N TYR A 160 16.01 -10.76 9.43
CA TYR A 160 14.78 -10.59 10.21
C TYR A 160 15.06 -10.47 11.71
N GLN A 161 15.85 -11.38 12.30
CA GLN A 161 16.14 -11.37 13.74
C GLN A 161 16.93 -10.11 14.15
N ASN A 162 17.87 -9.66 13.32
CA ASN A 162 18.62 -8.42 13.56
C ASN A 162 17.69 -7.20 13.57
N LEU A 163 16.77 -7.11 12.60
CA LEU A 163 15.81 -6.01 12.53
C LEU A 163 14.79 -6.06 13.68
N LYS A 164 14.28 -7.25 14.01
CA LYS A 164 13.42 -7.49 15.18
C LYS A 164 14.09 -7.00 16.46
N LYS A 165 15.35 -7.39 16.71
CA LYS A 165 16.11 -6.97 17.90
C LYS A 165 16.26 -5.45 17.98
N LYS A 166 16.54 -4.79 16.85
CA LYS A 166 16.58 -3.31 16.79
C LYS A 166 15.22 -2.72 17.18
N HIS A 167 14.11 -3.24 16.67
CA HIS A 167 12.76 -2.73 16.97
C HIS A 167 12.37 -2.94 18.43
N LEU A 168 12.71 -4.09 19.01
CA LEU A 168 12.47 -4.36 20.43
C LEU A 168 13.22 -3.35 21.31
N LYS A 169 14.48 -3.03 20.97
CA LYS A 169 15.23 -1.98 21.68
C LYS A 169 14.59 -0.59 21.51
N LEU A 170 14.07 -0.27 20.33
CA LEU A 170 13.34 0.98 20.11
C LEU A 170 12.02 1.03 20.89
N LEU A 171 11.34 -0.10 21.07
CA LEU A 171 10.09 -0.17 21.84
C LEU A 171 10.28 0.20 23.31
N GLU A 172 11.48 0.01 23.88
CA GLU A 172 11.80 0.37 25.27
C GLU A 172 11.62 1.87 25.58
N ILE A 173 11.57 2.74 24.57
CA ILE A 173 11.32 4.18 24.77
C ILE A 173 9.83 4.49 25.04
N TYR A 174 8.93 3.56 24.74
CA TYR A 174 7.49 3.73 24.88
C TYR A 174 6.97 2.98 26.12
N PRO A 175 5.86 3.44 26.72
CA PRO A 175 5.17 2.66 27.75
C PRO A 175 4.78 1.28 27.21
N PRO A 176 4.89 0.21 28.02
CA PRO A 176 4.49 -1.12 27.59
C PRO A 176 3.00 -1.14 27.26
N ILE A 177 2.65 -1.77 26.15
CA ILE A 177 1.27 -2.05 25.74
C ILE A 177 1.09 -3.54 25.54
N GLN A 178 -0.15 -4.02 25.66
CA GLN A 178 -0.46 -5.41 25.33
C GLN A 178 -0.36 -5.60 23.81
N PHE A 179 0.59 -6.39 23.36
CA PHE A 179 0.76 -6.80 21.98
C PHE A 179 1.34 -8.21 21.94
N ASP A 180 0.59 -9.16 21.36
CA ASP A 180 1.03 -10.54 21.24
C ASP A 180 1.97 -10.71 20.04
N LEU A 181 3.24 -10.37 20.27
CA LEU A 181 4.25 -10.41 19.21
C LEU A 181 4.52 -11.82 18.72
N GLU A 182 4.47 -12.82 19.60
CA GLU A 182 4.77 -14.21 19.27
C GLU A 182 3.72 -14.77 18.31
N ALA A 183 2.42 -14.60 18.62
CA ALA A 183 1.35 -15.03 17.73
C ALA A 183 1.34 -14.29 16.39
N GLU A 184 1.62 -12.98 16.40
CA GLU A 184 1.72 -12.19 15.17
C GLU A 184 2.92 -12.59 14.32
N GLU A 185 4.05 -12.95 14.93
CA GLU A 185 5.24 -13.45 14.25
C GLU A 185 5.03 -14.83 13.63
N GLU A 186 4.44 -15.77 14.37
CA GLU A 186 4.10 -17.10 13.86
C GLU A 186 3.21 -16.99 12.61
N LYS A 187 2.14 -16.20 12.72
CA LYS A 187 1.23 -15.95 11.61
C LYS A 187 1.94 -15.28 10.43
N TRP A 188 2.72 -14.24 10.69
CA TRP A 188 3.45 -13.52 9.64
C TRP A 188 4.42 -14.44 8.88
N MET A 189 5.16 -15.29 9.59
CA MET A 189 6.08 -16.26 8.99
C MET A 189 5.34 -17.25 8.09
N SER A 190 4.19 -17.77 8.53
CA SER A 190 3.37 -18.66 7.68
C SER A 190 2.88 -17.98 6.40
N CYS A 191 2.48 -16.70 6.47
CA CYS A 191 1.98 -15.94 5.32
C CYS A 191 3.07 -15.58 4.30
N LEU A 192 4.36 -15.70 4.64
CA LEU A 192 5.45 -15.52 3.69
C LEU A 192 5.43 -16.55 2.57
N GLU A 193 4.92 -17.77 2.81
CA GLU A 193 4.83 -18.81 1.78
C GLU A 193 3.93 -18.38 0.62
N THR A 194 2.82 -17.69 0.92
CA THR A 194 1.97 -17.12 -0.13
C THR A 194 2.68 -16.01 -0.89
N LEU A 195 3.45 -15.15 -0.22
CA LEU A 195 4.27 -14.16 -0.92
C LEU A 195 5.38 -14.83 -1.77
N ARG A 196 5.93 -15.96 -1.32
CA ARG A 196 6.90 -16.78 -2.07
C ARG A 196 6.27 -17.44 -3.30
N SER A 197 4.98 -17.75 -3.30
CA SER A 197 4.30 -18.35 -4.46
C SER A 197 3.96 -17.34 -5.57
N LEU A 198 3.79 -16.05 -5.24
CA LEU A 198 3.48 -15.00 -6.21
C LEU A 198 4.65 -14.69 -7.15
N LYS A 199 4.37 -14.27 -8.39
CA LYS A 199 5.41 -13.92 -9.35
C LYS A 199 6.12 -12.63 -8.95
N LYS A 200 7.43 -12.72 -8.70
CA LYS A 200 8.28 -11.59 -8.33
C LYS A 200 9.02 -11.02 -9.53
N VAL A 201 9.06 -9.69 -9.64
CA VAL A 201 9.70 -8.97 -10.75
C VAL A 201 10.59 -7.84 -10.25
N ASP A 202 11.55 -7.44 -11.06
CA ASP A 202 12.21 -6.14 -10.90
C ASP A 202 11.29 -5.07 -11.51
N GLY A 203 10.53 -4.42 -10.64
CA GLY A 203 9.36 -3.61 -11.02
C GLY A 203 9.68 -2.52 -12.03
N GLU A 204 10.80 -1.82 -11.85
CA GLU A 204 11.23 -0.74 -12.75
C GLU A 204 11.58 -1.24 -14.15
N TYR A 205 12.25 -2.39 -14.28
CA TYR A 205 12.57 -2.96 -15.58
C TYR A 205 11.29 -3.46 -16.27
N PHE A 206 10.41 -4.12 -15.51
CA PHE A 206 9.12 -4.58 -16.02
C PHE A 206 8.28 -3.43 -16.58
N VAL A 207 8.12 -2.34 -15.81
CA VAL A 207 7.32 -1.18 -16.23
C VAL A 207 7.93 -0.50 -17.44
N ASN A 208 9.25 -0.23 -17.45
CA ASN A 208 9.89 0.45 -18.57
C ASN A 208 9.92 -0.41 -19.85
N GLN A 209 10.04 -1.74 -19.72
CA GLN A 209 9.93 -2.64 -20.87
C GLN A 209 8.51 -2.63 -21.44
N ALA A 210 7.47 -2.68 -20.59
CA ALA A 210 6.09 -2.60 -21.02
C ALA A 210 5.78 -1.29 -21.77
N LEU A 211 6.25 -0.15 -21.25
CA LEU A 211 6.12 1.15 -21.92
C LEU A 211 6.82 1.20 -23.28
N SER A 212 7.98 0.55 -23.40
CA SER A 212 8.77 0.46 -24.63
C SER A 212 8.10 -0.45 -25.66
N ASN A 213 7.41 -1.50 -25.20
CA ASN A 213 6.63 -2.42 -26.02
C ASN A 213 5.25 -1.87 -26.43
N GLY A 214 4.94 -0.61 -26.09
CA GLY A 214 3.68 0.01 -26.47
C GLY A 214 2.49 -0.34 -25.58
N GLN A 215 2.71 -0.95 -24.41
CA GLN A 215 1.63 -1.31 -23.49
C GLN A 215 1.12 -0.09 -22.72
N SER A 216 -0.20 -0.06 -22.45
CA SER A 216 -0.84 0.98 -21.66
C SER A 216 -0.79 0.65 -20.16
N ILE A 217 -0.46 1.64 -19.32
CA ILE A 217 -0.31 1.46 -17.87
C ILE A 217 -1.13 2.51 -17.12
N LEU A 218 -1.95 2.06 -16.17
CA LEU A 218 -2.65 2.90 -15.20
C LEU A 218 -2.04 2.75 -13.82
N ALA A 219 -1.49 3.83 -13.28
CA ALA A 219 -0.98 3.91 -11.92
C ALA A 219 -2.12 4.23 -10.94
N GLU A 220 -2.47 3.26 -10.11
CA GLU A 220 -3.52 3.36 -9.10
C GLU A 220 -2.98 3.99 -7.81
N GLY A 221 -3.47 5.18 -7.47
CA GLY A 221 -3.16 5.86 -6.22
C GLY A 221 -3.97 5.32 -5.04
N ALA A 222 -3.32 5.16 -3.89
CA ALA A 222 -3.97 4.99 -2.61
C ALA A 222 -4.07 6.32 -1.84
N GLN A 223 -4.92 6.40 -0.81
CA GLN A 223 -5.18 7.64 -0.06
C GLN A 223 -5.56 8.83 -0.97
N GLY A 224 -5.39 10.07 -0.52
CA GLY A 224 -5.63 11.26 -1.33
C GLY A 224 -4.57 12.31 -1.05
N SER A 225 -4.50 13.33 -1.91
CA SER A 225 -3.44 14.33 -1.96
C SER A 225 -3.30 15.11 -0.65
N MET A 226 -4.39 15.29 0.11
CA MET A 226 -4.35 15.95 1.43
C MET A 226 -3.73 15.09 2.54
N LEU A 227 -3.42 13.82 2.26
CA LEU A 227 -2.67 12.90 3.11
C LEU A 227 -1.25 12.66 2.62
N ASP A 228 -0.76 13.41 1.63
CA ASP A 228 0.63 13.35 1.19
C ASP A 228 1.61 13.72 2.31
N ILE A 229 2.73 13.00 2.41
CA ILE A 229 3.73 13.25 3.47
C ILE A 229 4.36 14.65 3.39
N ASP A 230 4.48 15.23 2.20
CA ASP A 230 5.10 16.54 1.98
C ASP A 230 4.04 17.64 1.86
N PHE A 231 2.93 17.37 1.15
CA PHE A 231 1.96 18.40 0.76
C PHE A 231 0.61 18.32 1.48
N GLY A 232 0.40 17.29 2.30
CA GLY A 232 -0.84 17.11 3.05
C GLY A 232 -0.92 17.94 4.34
N THR A 233 -1.94 17.66 5.17
CA THR A 233 -2.11 18.31 6.48
C THR A 233 -1.13 17.77 7.53
N TYR A 234 0.18 17.93 7.32
CA TYR A 234 1.21 17.42 8.22
C TYR A 234 1.03 17.94 9.66
N PRO A 235 1.19 17.10 10.72
CA PRO A 235 1.65 15.71 10.71
C PRO A 235 0.54 14.66 10.47
N PHE A 236 -0.69 15.09 10.23
CA PHE A 236 -1.85 14.21 10.08
C PHE A 236 -2.01 13.70 8.64
N VAL A 237 -1.01 12.93 8.20
CA VAL A 237 -0.81 12.46 6.82
C VAL A 237 -0.36 10.99 6.83
N THR A 238 -0.30 10.36 5.66
CA THR A 238 0.39 9.08 5.52
C THR A 238 1.89 9.29 5.30
N SER A 239 2.68 8.21 5.33
CA SER A 239 4.15 8.28 5.26
C SER A 239 4.71 8.08 3.84
N SER A 240 3.89 8.31 2.83
CA SER A 240 4.19 8.11 1.42
C SER A 240 3.70 9.28 0.58
N ASN A 241 4.28 9.43 -0.61
CA ASN A 241 3.80 10.41 -1.58
C ASN A 241 2.55 9.87 -2.28
N THR A 242 1.42 10.55 -2.07
CA THR A 242 0.11 10.23 -2.65
C THR A 242 -0.14 11.00 -3.95
N VAL A 243 0.72 11.96 -4.29
CA VAL A 243 0.67 12.75 -5.53
C VAL A 243 1.42 12.07 -6.69
N THR A 244 1.32 12.63 -7.90
CA THR A 244 1.86 12.07 -9.15
C THR A 244 3.37 11.77 -9.10
N SER A 245 4.17 12.55 -8.38
CA SER A 245 5.60 12.28 -8.21
C SER A 245 5.88 10.93 -7.55
N GLY A 246 4.95 10.43 -6.72
CA GLY A 246 4.98 9.10 -6.14
C GLY A 246 5.00 7.99 -7.18
N VAL A 247 4.42 8.19 -8.36
CA VAL A 247 4.45 7.22 -9.47
C VAL A 247 5.87 7.03 -9.98
N CYS A 248 6.60 8.14 -10.18
CA CYS A 248 7.97 8.11 -10.66
C CYS A 248 8.87 7.31 -9.71
N ASN A 249 8.78 7.60 -8.42
CA ASN A 249 9.55 6.93 -7.38
C ASN A 249 9.10 5.48 -7.15
N GLY A 250 7.79 5.23 -7.21
CA GLY A 250 7.18 3.96 -6.86
C GLY A 250 7.24 2.91 -7.96
N LEU A 251 7.28 3.33 -9.22
CA LEU A 251 7.35 2.44 -10.39
C LEU A 251 8.68 2.54 -11.16
N GLY A 252 9.55 3.51 -10.81
CA GLY A 252 10.84 3.70 -11.48
C GLY A 252 10.71 4.25 -12.90
N VAL A 253 9.79 5.19 -13.11
CA VAL A 253 9.54 5.81 -14.42
C VAL A 253 10.05 7.25 -14.44
N ALA A 254 10.57 7.68 -15.59
CA ALA A 254 11.00 9.06 -15.78
C ALA A 254 9.79 10.02 -15.74
N PRO A 255 9.93 11.24 -15.17
CA PRO A 255 8.81 12.20 -15.11
C PRO A 255 8.18 12.53 -16.48
N SER A 256 8.97 12.53 -17.56
CA SER A 256 8.49 12.74 -18.93
C SER A 256 7.64 11.59 -19.50
N LYS A 257 7.51 10.48 -18.76
CA LYS A 257 6.66 9.34 -19.11
C LYS A 257 5.32 9.36 -18.40
N ILE A 258 5.02 10.37 -17.60
CA ILE A 258 3.66 10.56 -17.06
C ILE A 258 2.75 11.07 -18.18
N GLY A 259 1.60 10.43 -18.33
CA GLY A 259 0.56 10.75 -19.31
C GLY A 259 -0.56 11.57 -18.68
N GLU A 260 -1.78 11.10 -18.84
CA GLU A 260 -2.97 11.74 -18.24
C GLU A 260 -2.99 11.56 -16.73
N VAL A 261 -3.37 12.61 -15.99
CA VAL A 261 -3.52 12.56 -14.53
C VAL A 261 -4.98 12.84 -14.19
N ILE A 262 -5.67 11.80 -13.73
CA ILE A 262 -7.09 11.80 -13.39
C ILE A 262 -7.24 12.00 -11.88
N GLY A 263 -7.73 13.18 -11.49
CA GLY A 263 -8.03 13.52 -10.11
C GLY A 263 -9.45 13.14 -9.73
N ILE A 264 -9.61 12.28 -8.73
CA ILE A 264 -10.91 11.86 -8.21
C ILE A 264 -11.27 12.70 -6.98
N THR A 265 -12.45 13.32 -7.03
CA THR A 265 -13.04 14.06 -5.92
C THR A 265 -14.45 13.55 -5.66
N LYS A 266 -14.85 13.59 -4.39
CA LYS A 266 -16.21 13.32 -3.95
C LYS A 266 -16.98 14.65 -3.87
N ALA A 267 -18.31 14.59 -4.01
CA ALA A 267 -19.17 15.78 -3.95
C ALA A 267 -19.16 16.47 -2.57
N TYR A 268 -18.67 15.78 -1.55
CA TYR A 268 -18.44 16.27 -0.19
C TYR A 268 -17.10 15.73 0.31
N CYS A 269 -16.51 16.38 1.32
CA CYS A 269 -15.26 15.93 1.90
C CYS A 269 -15.51 14.92 3.03
N THR A 270 -14.60 13.97 3.19
CA THR A 270 -14.56 13.05 4.34
C THR A 270 -13.13 12.92 4.81
N ARG A 271 -12.92 12.73 6.11
CA ARG A 271 -11.61 12.48 6.71
C ARG A 271 -11.70 11.29 7.66
N VAL A 272 -10.75 10.37 7.57
CA VAL A 272 -10.55 9.30 8.55
C VAL A 272 -9.25 9.57 9.29
N GLY A 273 -9.28 9.52 10.62
CA GLY A 273 -8.16 9.90 11.49
C GLY A 273 -8.24 11.36 11.94
N SER A 274 -7.32 11.75 12.82
CA SER A 274 -7.28 13.10 13.40
C SER A 274 -6.72 14.12 12.40
N GLY A 275 -6.82 15.40 12.75
CA GLY A 275 -6.20 16.53 12.04
C GLY A 275 -7.21 17.55 11.51
N PRO A 276 -6.74 18.68 10.96
CA PRO A 276 -7.62 19.78 10.59
C PRO A 276 -8.62 19.38 9.50
N PHE A 277 -9.90 19.69 9.72
CA PHE A 277 -10.93 19.50 8.71
C PHE A 277 -11.84 20.75 8.67
N PRO A 278 -11.47 21.79 7.88
CA PRO A 278 -12.13 23.10 7.95
C PRO A 278 -13.62 23.10 7.61
N THR A 279 -14.09 22.09 6.88
CA THR A 279 -15.48 21.93 6.45
C THR A 279 -16.19 20.79 7.19
N GLU A 280 -15.64 20.34 8.31
CA GLU A 280 -16.31 19.39 9.20
C GLU A 280 -17.62 19.99 9.68
N GLN A 281 -18.67 19.17 9.70
CA GLN A 281 -19.98 19.53 10.21
C GLN A 281 -20.27 18.60 11.38
N ASP A 282 -20.81 19.16 12.46
CA ASP A 282 -21.28 18.44 13.64
C ASP A 282 -22.80 18.63 13.77
N ASN A 283 -23.54 18.40 12.68
CA ASN A 283 -24.98 18.68 12.61
C ASN A 283 -25.72 17.54 11.89
N GLU A 284 -27.02 17.68 11.63
CA GLU A 284 -27.80 16.60 10.99
C GLU A 284 -27.41 16.34 9.51
N THR A 285 -26.68 17.26 8.86
CA THR A 285 -26.24 17.15 7.46
C THR A 285 -24.96 16.32 7.31
N GLY A 286 -24.08 16.33 8.30
CA GLY A 286 -22.80 15.63 8.30
C GLY A 286 -22.38 15.27 9.71
#